data_AF-A0AAD9N1T0-F1
#
_entry.id   AF-A0AAD9N1T0-F1
#
_cell.length_a   1.000
_cell.length_b   1.000
_cell.length_c   1.000
_cell.angle_alpha   90.00
_cell.angle_beta   90.00
_cell.angle_gamma   90.00
#
_symmetry.space_group_name_H-M   'P 1'
#
loop_
_entity.id
_entity.type
_entity.pdbx_description
1 polymer ?
#
loop_
_entity_poly.entity_id
_entity_poly.type
_entity_poly.pdbx_seq_one_letter_code
_entity_poly.pdbx_strand_id
1 'polypeptide(L)'
;MTLKSGQPATCGQTKTLEKQCSSGNTAGCKYERKVSDCVDNKKTISFNIVSGGADCPQKEHKEKPCGRGGRNRKEKKAERKARRNEHDNHNRNTKCRYDRESATWSECDPDTNKRMKVMTLKPGQPSSCEQTKTIEKGCRTGRKHRCRYDRKSATWSECDPDTNKRTKVMTLESGQPSDCEMTKRTEKACKTDRGANRKEKCRYDRRSVTWSECESSNQEKNEDRREESSGKKCRYDRRSGTWSTCDPTTNKRMKVMTLKSGQPSSYRGANRKQKCRYDRRSVTWSECDPVTKKKTKVMTLKPGQPSGCEQTKTMEKTCGSRNTAGCKYERQASDCVDNKKTISFNIVSGGADCPRKEPKEKPCGRGGRNRKEKKAERKARRNERRNQRNNGGQS
;
A
#
# COMPACT_ATOMS: atom_id res chain seq x y z
N MET A 1 23.77 -19.25 -47.09
CA MET A 1 23.79 -17.78 -47.02
C MET A 1 23.16 -17.33 -45.72
N THR A 2 23.88 -16.48 -45.01
CA THR A 2 23.71 -16.08 -43.62
C THR A 2 22.43 -15.28 -43.40
N LEU A 3 21.55 -15.71 -42.48
CA LEU A 3 20.46 -14.89 -41.97
C LEU A 3 21.06 -13.80 -41.06
N LYS A 4 21.05 -12.55 -41.55
CA LYS A 4 21.50 -11.38 -40.79
C LYS A 4 20.51 -11.04 -39.68
N SER A 5 21.07 -11.01 -38.48
CA SER A 5 20.62 -10.38 -37.24
C SER A 5 19.91 -9.03 -37.41
N GLY A 6 18.91 -8.81 -36.55
CA GLY A 6 18.03 -7.64 -36.54
C GLY A 6 18.73 -6.27 -36.37
N GLN A 7 18.24 -5.31 -37.15
CA GLN A 7 18.56 -3.90 -36.97
C GLN A 7 17.67 -3.28 -35.87
N PRO A 8 18.21 -2.39 -35.01
CA PRO A 8 17.42 -1.68 -34.02
C PRO A 8 16.55 -0.60 -34.68
N ALA A 9 15.23 -0.62 -34.44
CA ALA A 9 14.30 0.43 -34.86
C ALA A 9 14.81 1.84 -34.46
N THR A 10 15.16 2.67 -35.45
CA THR A 10 15.61 4.06 -35.24
C THR A 10 14.40 4.99 -35.13
N CYS A 11 14.37 5.84 -34.11
CA CYS A 11 13.33 6.85 -33.92
C CYS A 11 13.46 7.99 -34.94
N GLY A 12 12.43 8.26 -35.75
CA GLY A 12 12.36 9.47 -36.57
C GLY A 12 12.39 10.74 -35.71
N GLN A 13 13.07 11.79 -36.18
CA GLN A 13 13.28 13.04 -35.43
C GLN A 13 12.00 13.82 -35.13
N THR A 14 10.94 13.61 -35.91
CA THR A 14 9.64 14.23 -35.74
C THR A 14 8.52 13.19 -35.78
N LYS A 15 7.38 13.52 -35.18
CA LYS A 15 6.15 12.73 -35.27
C LYS A 15 4.95 13.65 -35.47
N THR A 16 4.16 13.38 -36.50
CA THR A 16 2.90 14.08 -36.77
C THR A 16 1.78 13.45 -35.95
N LEU A 17 0.99 14.29 -35.28
CA LEU A 17 -0.30 13.92 -34.69
C LEU A 17 -1.41 14.54 -35.51
N GLU A 18 -2.42 13.73 -35.79
CA GLU A 18 -3.66 14.16 -36.41
C GLU A 18 -4.75 14.21 -35.33
N LYS A 19 -5.62 15.21 -35.41
CA LYS A 19 -6.82 15.28 -34.58
C LYS A 19 -7.96 15.87 -35.39
N GLN A 20 -9.15 15.26 -35.26
CA GLN A 20 -10.38 15.86 -35.79
C GLN A 20 -10.59 17.23 -35.15
N CYS A 21 -10.92 18.21 -35.99
CA CYS A 21 -11.41 19.48 -35.50
C CYS A 21 -12.80 19.22 -34.95
N SER A 22 -12.98 19.43 -33.64
CA SER A 22 -14.27 19.22 -32.99
C SER A 22 -15.29 20.09 -33.71
N SER A 23 -16.29 19.46 -34.33
CA SER A 23 -17.42 20.04 -35.05
C SER A 23 -18.42 20.73 -34.11
N GLY A 24 -17.89 21.55 -33.22
CA GLY A 24 -18.58 22.32 -32.20
C GLY A 24 -17.64 23.41 -31.69
N ASN A 25 -16.87 24.00 -32.61
CA ASN A 25 -16.06 25.15 -32.32
C ASN A 25 -17.00 26.36 -32.32
N THR A 26 -17.73 26.57 -31.24
CA THR A 26 -18.16 27.91 -30.84
C THR A 26 -16.90 28.68 -30.43
N ALA A 27 -15.99 28.88 -31.39
CA ALA A 27 -14.78 29.67 -31.22
C ALA A 27 -15.24 31.12 -31.08
N GLY A 28 -15.48 31.54 -29.84
CA GLY A 28 -15.95 32.90 -29.54
C GLY A 28 -16.77 33.00 -28.25
N CYS A 29 -17.51 31.96 -27.87
CA CYS A 29 -18.41 32.01 -26.70
C CYS A 29 -17.63 31.83 -25.38
N LYS A 30 -17.34 32.92 -24.67
CA LYS A 30 -16.87 32.90 -23.28
C LYS A 30 -18.08 32.89 -22.36
N TYR A 31 -18.03 32.06 -21.30
CA TYR A 31 -19.08 32.00 -20.28
C TYR A 31 -18.49 32.30 -18.91
N GLU A 32 -19.12 33.18 -18.14
CA GLU A 32 -18.84 33.43 -16.73
C GLU A 32 -19.70 32.48 -15.90
N ARG A 33 -19.06 31.75 -14.99
CA ARG A 33 -19.73 30.83 -14.08
C ARG A 33 -20.07 31.54 -12.78
N LYS A 34 -21.36 31.76 -12.52
CA LYS A 34 -21.85 32.25 -11.23
C LYS A 34 -22.37 31.10 -10.39
N VAL A 35 -22.12 31.16 -9.08
CA VAL A 35 -22.60 30.17 -8.10
C VAL A 35 -23.40 30.94 -7.07
N SER A 36 -24.68 30.63 -6.93
CA SER A 36 -25.54 31.28 -5.94
C SER A 36 -25.08 30.93 -4.51
N ASP A 37 -25.52 31.77 -3.57
CA ASP A 37 -25.52 31.40 -2.16
C ASP A 37 -26.38 30.15 -1.93
N CYS A 38 -26.10 29.49 -0.81
CA CYS A 38 -26.83 28.29 -0.43
C CYS A 38 -28.16 28.68 0.21
N VAL A 39 -29.26 28.34 -0.45
CA VAL A 39 -30.62 28.47 0.08
C VAL A 39 -31.23 27.07 0.07
N ASP A 40 -31.82 26.64 1.18
CA ASP A 40 -32.47 25.31 1.31
C ASP A 40 -31.59 24.11 0.92
N ASN A 41 -30.32 24.12 1.35
CA ASN A 41 -29.31 23.09 1.02
C ASN A 41 -29.03 22.91 -0.48
N LYS A 42 -29.46 23.83 -1.32
CA LYS A 42 -29.17 23.84 -2.76
C LYS A 42 -28.45 25.12 -3.14
N LYS A 43 -27.64 25.01 -4.19
CA LYS A 43 -27.07 26.16 -4.87
C LYS A 43 -27.17 25.98 -6.36
N THR A 44 -27.45 27.07 -7.05
CA THR A 44 -27.61 27.11 -8.49
C THR A 44 -26.30 27.55 -9.12
N ILE A 45 -25.87 26.83 -10.15
CA ILE A 45 -24.73 27.21 -10.97
C ILE A 45 -25.29 27.66 -12.32
N SER A 46 -25.17 28.95 -12.60
CA SER A 46 -25.52 29.55 -13.89
C SER A 46 -24.25 29.88 -14.68
N PHE A 47 -24.39 29.92 -16.01
CA PHE A 47 -23.32 30.24 -16.94
C PHE A 47 -23.80 31.35 -17.87
N ASN A 48 -23.34 32.58 -17.62
CA ASN A 48 -23.73 33.73 -18.43
C ASN A 48 -22.73 33.89 -19.59
N ILE A 49 -23.20 34.21 -20.78
CA ILE A 49 -22.32 34.51 -21.92
C ILE A 49 -21.67 35.87 -21.70
N VAL A 50 -20.34 35.93 -21.73
CA VAL A 50 -19.53 37.15 -21.52
C VAL A 50 -19.10 37.76 -22.85
N SER A 51 -18.86 36.91 -23.86
CA SER A 51 -18.55 37.35 -25.21
C SER A 51 -18.90 36.22 -26.19
N GLY A 52 -19.46 36.55 -27.35
CA GLY A 52 -19.83 35.60 -28.41
C GLY A 52 -21.04 36.11 -29.20
N GLY A 53 -21.21 35.63 -30.44
CA GLY A 53 -22.36 35.99 -31.30
C GLY A 53 -23.69 35.43 -30.77
N ALA A 54 -24.81 35.88 -31.35
CA ALA A 54 -26.17 35.49 -30.95
C ALA A 54 -26.40 33.96 -30.97
N ASP A 55 -25.62 33.22 -31.75
CA ASP A 55 -25.69 31.76 -31.89
C ASP A 55 -25.00 30.97 -30.76
N CYS A 56 -24.61 31.63 -29.65
CA CYS A 56 -24.04 30.91 -28.51
C CYS A 56 -25.11 30.06 -27.80
N PRO A 57 -24.92 28.74 -27.68
CA PRO A 57 -25.92 27.88 -27.05
C PRO A 57 -26.07 28.20 -25.56
N GLN A 58 -27.31 28.45 -25.14
CA GLN A 58 -27.68 28.61 -23.74
C GLN A 58 -27.29 27.36 -22.94
N LYS A 59 -26.55 27.55 -21.83
CA LYS A 59 -26.18 26.45 -20.93
C LYS A 59 -27.20 26.33 -19.81
N GLU A 60 -27.79 25.15 -19.69
CA GLU A 60 -28.76 24.85 -18.64
C GLU A 60 -28.19 25.07 -17.22
N HIS A 61 -29.04 25.63 -16.36
CA HIS A 61 -28.75 25.83 -14.95
C HIS A 61 -28.66 24.47 -14.25
N LYS A 62 -27.62 24.27 -13.43
CA LYS A 62 -27.46 23.03 -12.66
C LYS A 62 -27.60 23.30 -11.18
N GLU A 63 -28.66 22.74 -10.59
CA GLU A 63 -28.78 22.65 -9.13
C GLU A 63 -27.75 21.65 -8.60
N LYS A 64 -27.02 22.04 -7.56
CA LYS A 64 -26.19 21.11 -6.79
C LYS A 64 -26.51 21.22 -5.31
N PRO A 65 -26.57 20.10 -4.58
CA PRO A 65 -26.66 20.15 -3.14
C PRO A 65 -25.43 20.86 -2.59
N CYS A 66 -25.65 21.77 -1.64
CA CYS A 66 -24.59 22.39 -0.86
C CYS A 66 -23.87 21.29 -0.07
N GLY A 67 -22.77 20.79 -0.64
CA GLY A 67 -22.10 19.61 -0.10
C GLY A 67 -21.53 19.88 1.29
N ARG A 68 -22.08 19.19 2.30
CA ARG A 68 -21.43 18.61 3.51
C ARG A 68 -20.04 19.14 3.88
N GLY A 69 -19.88 20.46 3.93
CA GLY A 69 -18.66 21.14 4.24
C GLY A 69 -18.83 21.83 5.57
N GLY A 70 -18.17 21.33 6.61
CA GLY A 70 -17.90 22.14 7.79
C GLY A 70 -18.65 21.85 9.09
N ARG A 71 -19.44 20.77 9.24
CA ARG A 71 -19.84 20.38 10.60
C ARG A 71 -18.58 20.07 11.41
N ASN A 72 -18.41 20.77 12.53
CA ASN A 72 -17.23 20.72 13.36
C ASN A 72 -16.85 19.25 13.65
N ARG A 73 -15.56 18.92 13.59
CA ARG A 73 -15.07 17.54 13.86
C ARG A 73 -15.57 17.02 15.21
N LYS A 74 -15.81 17.92 16.17
CA LYS A 74 -16.35 17.63 17.50
C LYS A 74 -17.78 17.09 17.40
N GLU A 75 -18.63 17.76 16.62
CA GLU A 75 -20.03 17.43 16.42
C GLU A 75 -20.20 16.13 15.61
N LYS A 76 -19.42 15.93 14.54
CA LYS A 76 -19.41 14.67 13.79
C LYS A 76 -18.85 13.48 14.61
N LYS A 77 -17.97 13.75 15.58
CA LYS A 77 -17.50 12.73 16.53
C LYS A 77 -18.56 12.43 17.59
N ALA A 78 -19.29 13.44 18.06
CA ALA A 78 -20.41 13.30 18.97
C ALA A 78 -21.55 12.50 18.32
N GLU A 79 -21.96 12.83 17.09
CA GLU A 79 -23.00 12.11 16.34
C GLU A 79 -22.62 10.64 16.10
N ARG A 80 -21.36 10.35 15.77
CA ARG A 80 -20.87 8.97 15.64
C ARG A 80 -20.84 8.22 16.96
N LYS A 81 -20.59 8.91 18.08
CA LYS A 81 -20.62 8.32 19.42
C LYS A 81 -22.07 8.05 19.84
N ALA A 82 -22.99 8.97 19.56
CA ALA A 82 -24.43 8.81 19.81
C ALA A 82 -25.00 7.62 19.02
N ARG A 83 -24.77 7.54 17.71
CA ARG A 83 -25.19 6.38 16.89
C ARG A 83 -24.59 5.06 17.35
N ARG A 84 -23.33 5.07 17.81
CA ARG A 84 -22.71 3.86 18.39
C ARG A 84 -23.40 3.48 19.70
N ASN A 85 -23.69 4.44 20.57
CA ASN A 85 -24.41 4.20 21.83
C ASN A 85 -25.83 3.69 21.57
N GLU A 86 -26.57 4.26 20.62
CA GLU A 86 -27.90 3.78 20.22
C GLU A 86 -27.85 2.35 19.69
N HIS A 87 -26.91 2.05 18.79
CA HIS A 87 -26.71 0.69 18.28
C HIS A 87 -26.30 -0.29 19.40
N ASP A 88 -25.44 0.14 20.31
CA ASP A 88 -25.02 -0.67 21.46
C ASP A 88 -26.18 -0.88 22.45
N ASN A 89 -27.08 0.09 22.61
CA ASN A 89 -28.26 -0.01 23.47
C ASN A 89 -29.35 -0.89 22.83
N HIS A 90 -29.63 -0.70 21.54
CA HIS A 90 -30.52 -1.57 20.78
C HIS A 90 -30.02 -3.03 20.79
N ASN A 91 -28.72 -3.25 20.63
CA ASN A 91 -28.09 -4.59 20.72
C ASN A 91 -27.95 -5.11 22.16
N ARG A 92 -28.19 -4.30 23.19
CA ARG A 92 -28.36 -4.80 24.57
C ARG A 92 -29.80 -5.27 24.81
N ASN A 93 -30.76 -4.67 24.11
CA ASN A 93 -32.19 -4.93 24.30
C ASN A 93 -32.76 -6.00 23.34
N THR A 94 -32.16 -6.18 22.15
CA THR A 94 -32.70 -7.10 21.12
C THR A 94 -32.01 -8.47 21.06
N LYS A 95 -30.87 -8.65 21.73
CA LYS A 95 -30.11 -9.91 21.65
C LYS A 95 -29.76 -10.42 23.05
N CYS A 96 -30.28 -11.60 23.38
CA CYS A 96 -29.98 -12.30 24.63
C CYS A 96 -28.48 -12.49 24.83
N ARG A 97 -27.96 -11.97 25.95
CA ARG A 97 -26.55 -12.09 26.33
C ARG A 97 -26.39 -13.07 27.47
N TYR A 98 -25.62 -14.12 27.22
CA TYR A 98 -25.27 -15.14 28.21
C TYR A 98 -23.87 -14.90 28.75
N ASP A 99 -23.65 -15.22 30.01
CA ASP A 99 -22.35 -15.14 30.63
C ASP A 99 -21.45 -16.30 30.18
N ARG A 100 -20.48 -15.94 29.36
CA ARG A 100 -19.55 -16.90 28.75
C ARG A 100 -18.38 -17.21 29.67
N GLU A 101 -18.08 -16.30 30.59
CA GLU A 101 -16.87 -16.36 31.43
C GLU A 101 -17.09 -17.28 32.64
N SER A 102 -18.31 -17.33 33.19
CA SER A 102 -18.69 -18.26 34.26
C SER A 102 -18.94 -19.70 33.78
N ALA A 103 -19.04 -19.93 32.46
CA ALA A 103 -19.39 -21.24 31.90
C ALA A 103 -18.16 -22.09 31.55
N THR A 104 -17.88 -23.09 32.38
CA THR A 104 -16.85 -24.11 32.13
C THR A 104 -17.34 -25.18 31.15
N TRP A 105 -16.44 -25.73 30.32
CA TRP A 105 -16.75 -26.90 29.48
C TRP A 105 -16.77 -28.16 30.33
N SER A 106 -17.76 -29.03 30.12
CA SER A 106 -17.75 -30.40 30.62
C SER A 106 -16.56 -31.17 30.06
N GLU A 107 -16.26 -32.29 30.71
CA GLU A 107 -15.36 -33.29 30.15
C GLU A 107 -15.91 -33.85 28.83
N CYS A 108 -15.02 -34.48 28.07
CA CYS A 108 -15.41 -35.12 26.83
C CYS A 108 -16.07 -36.45 27.11
N ASP A 109 -17.31 -36.61 26.66
CA ASP A 109 -17.97 -37.90 26.66
C ASP A 109 -17.27 -38.84 25.63
N PRO A 110 -16.72 -39.98 26.07
CA PRO A 110 -15.98 -40.90 25.20
C PRO A 110 -16.85 -41.53 24.11
N ASP A 111 -18.15 -41.71 24.35
CA ASP A 111 -19.05 -42.42 23.44
C ASP A 111 -19.54 -41.48 22.33
N THR A 112 -19.93 -40.26 22.70
CA THR A 112 -20.47 -39.29 21.73
C THR A 112 -19.40 -38.39 21.13
N ASN A 113 -18.21 -38.33 21.71
CA ASN A 113 -17.11 -37.44 21.35
C ASN A 113 -17.49 -35.95 21.39
N LYS A 114 -18.35 -35.59 22.34
CA LYS A 114 -18.85 -34.23 22.51
C LYS A 114 -18.65 -33.75 23.95
N ARG A 115 -18.60 -32.43 24.09
CA ARG A 115 -18.58 -31.75 25.37
C ARG A 115 -19.58 -30.61 25.35
N MET A 116 -20.17 -30.33 26.50
CA MET A 116 -21.21 -29.33 26.65
C MET A 116 -20.74 -28.22 27.56
N LYS A 117 -21.34 -27.03 27.42
CA LYS A 117 -21.25 -26.00 28.45
C LYS A 117 -22.58 -25.30 28.60
N VAL A 118 -22.96 -25.02 29.83
CA VAL A 118 -24.18 -24.30 30.18
C VAL A 118 -23.81 -22.86 30.49
N MET A 119 -24.42 -21.89 29.81
CA MET A 119 -24.22 -20.47 30.06
C MET A 119 -25.50 -19.87 30.66
N THR A 120 -25.37 -19.07 31.71
CA THR A 120 -26.49 -18.38 32.37
C THR A 120 -26.74 -17.02 31.72
N LEU A 121 -27.99 -16.55 31.70
CA LEU A 121 -28.34 -15.23 31.17
C LEU A 121 -27.73 -14.12 32.04
N LYS A 122 -27.19 -13.06 31.43
CA LYS A 122 -26.67 -11.91 32.18
C LYS A 122 -27.83 -11.12 32.82
N PRO A 123 -27.62 -10.50 34.01
CA PRO A 123 -28.65 -9.68 34.65
C PRO A 123 -29.03 -8.48 33.79
N GLY A 124 -30.31 -8.09 33.81
CA GLY A 124 -30.85 -6.96 33.04
C GLY A 124 -31.19 -7.27 31.58
N GLN A 125 -31.48 -8.54 31.26
CA GLN A 125 -31.95 -8.97 29.94
C GLN A 125 -33.48 -9.19 29.96
N PRO A 126 -34.18 -9.04 28.82
CA PRO A 126 -35.63 -9.24 28.77
C PRO A 126 -36.01 -10.68 29.13
N SER A 127 -37.15 -10.85 29.80
CA SER A 127 -37.69 -12.15 30.23
C SER A 127 -38.04 -13.11 29.08
N SER A 128 -38.07 -12.61 27.84
CA SER A 128 -38.23 -13.41 26.63
C SER A 128 -37.01 -14.28 26.30
N CYS A 129 -35.89 -14.10 26.98
CA CYS A 129 -34.67 -14.88 26.80
C CYS A 129 -34.66 -16.10 27.72
N GLU A 130 -34.24 -17.25 27.20
CA GLU A 130 -34.00 -18.45 28.02
C GLU A 130 -33.00 -18.14 29.14
N GLN A 131 -33.27 -18.61 30.36
CA GLN A 131 -32.40 -18.34 31.52
C GLN A 131 -31.03 -19.03 31.40
N THR A 132 -31.00 -20.19 30.73
CA THR A 132 -29.79 -20.95 30.49
C THR A 132 -29.71 -21.36 29.03
N LYS A 133 -28.50 -21.37 28.48
CA LYS A 133 -28.22 -21.81 27.11
C LYS A 133 -27.12 -22.85 27.10
N THR A 134 -27.45 -24.05 26.66
CA THR A 134 -26.48 -25.13 26.48
C THR A 134 -25.85 -25.06 25.10
N ILE A 135 -24.51 -25.13 25.05
CA ILE A 135 -23.75 -25.23 23.80
C ILE A 135 -23.00 -26.55 23.79
N GLU A 136 -23.28 -27.35 22.77
CA GLU A 136 -22.55 -28.57 22.46
C GLU A 136 -21.41 -28.28 21.47
N LYS A 137 -20.25 -28.92 21.67
CA LYS A 137 -19.14 -28.87 20.74
C LYS A 137 -18.41 -30.20 20.72
N GLY A 138 -18.04 -30.67 19.52
CA GLY A 138 -17.18 -31.84 19.39
C GLY A 138 -15.87 -31.67 20.17
N CYS A 139 -15.46 -32.73 20.87
CA CYS A 139 -14.20 -32.69 21.58
C CYS A 139 -13.05 -32.57 20.61
N ARG A 140 -11.98 -31.91 21.06
CA ARG A 140 -10.69 -31.97 20.36
C ARG A 140 -9.92 -33.22 20.78
N THR A 141 -10.55 -34.39 20.74
CA THR A 141 -9.89 -35.70 20.73
C THR A 141 -9.20 -35.85 19.37
N GLY A 142 -8.07 -35.15 19.20
CA GLY A 142 -7.43 -35.14 17.89
C GLY A 142 -6.12 -34.38 17.78
N ARG A 143 -5.51 -33.97 18.91
CA ARG A 143 -4.09 -33.62 18.94
C ARG A 143 -3.20 -34.67 19.62
N LYS A 144 -3.78 -35.73 20.20
CA LYS A 144 -3.02 -36.75 20.93
C LYS A 144 -2.95 -38.14 20.29
N HIS A 145 -3.71 -38.44 19.22
CA HIS A 145 -3.56 -39.69 18.46
C HIS A 145 -3.78 -39.47 16.96
N ARG A 146 -3.08 -38.50 16.37
CA ARG A 146 -2.84 -38.57 14.92
C ARG A 146 -1.44 -39.11 14.78
N CYS A 147 -1.32 -40.28 14.16
CA CYS A 147 -0.07 -40.79 13.61
C CYS A 147 0.66 -39.62 12.97
N ARG A 148 1.70 -39.15 13.64
CA ARG A 148 2.48 -38.01 13.18
C ARG A 148 3.58 -38.61 12.37
N TYR A 149 3.60 -38.29 11.09
CA TYR A 149 4.64 -38.76 10.19
C TYR A 149 5.66 -37.65 9.97
N ASP A 150 6.94 -37.99 9.92
CA ASP A 150 8.01 -37.05 9.64
C ASP A 150 7.94 -36.59 8.18
N ARG A 151 7.24 -35.49 7.98
CA ARG A 151 7.07 -34.88 6.67
C ARG A 151 8.31 -34.11 6.25
N LYS A 152 9.25 -33.80 7.14
CA LYS A 152 10.40 -32.95 6.86
C LYS A 152 11.56 -33.74 6.25
N SER A 153 11.82 -34.94 6.73
CA SER A 153 12.85 -35.83 6.17
C SER A 153 12.45 -36.45 4.84
N ALA A 154 11.15 -36.66 4.62
CA ALA A 154 10.66 -37.27 3.39
C ALA A 154 10.66 -36.31 2.19
N THR A 155 11.32 -36.68 1.10
CA THR A 155 11.33 -35.95 -0.18
C THR A 155 10.26 -36.51 -1.13
N TRP A 156 9.72 -35.68 -2.02
CA TRP A 156 8.84 -36.18 -3.09
C TRP A 156 9.70 -36.90 -4.14
N SER A 157 9.22 -38.06 -4.64
CA SER A 157 9.82 -38.69 -5.81
C SER A 157 9.74 -37.78 -7.03
N GLU A 158 10.52 -38.13 -8.03
CA GLU A 158 10.34 -37.59 -9.38
C GLU A 158 8.95 -37.92 -9.91
N CYS A 159 8.52 -37.16 -10.91
CA CYS A 159 7.24 -37.42 -11.56
C CYS A 159 7.40 -38.63 -12.47
N ASP A 160 6.56 -39.64 -12.26
CA ASP A 160 6.45 -40.76 -13.18
C ASP A 160 5.78 -40.28 -14.49
N PRO A 161 6.45 -40.40 -15.65
CA PRO A 161 5.93 -39.91 -16.92
C PRO A 161 4.67 -40.64 -17.37
N ASP A 162 4.49 -41.91 -16.98
CA ASP A 162 3.37 -42.74 -17.43
C ASP A 162 2.11 -42.44 -16.63
N THR A 163 2.26 -42.23 -15.31
CA THR A 163 1.13 -42.01 -14.40
C THR A 163 0.86 -40.54 -14.07
N ASN A 164 1.78 -39.63 -14.42
CA ASN A 164 1.73 -38.19 -14.11
C ASN A 164 1.51 -37.92 -12.61
N LYS A 165 2.05 -38.80 -11.78
CA LYS A 165 1.99 -38.76 -10.32
C LYS A 165 3.40 -38.79 -9.74
N ARG A 166 3.52 -38.23 -8.54
CA ARG A 166 4.71 -38.40 -7.71
C ARG A 166 4.29 -38.90 -6.34
N THR A 167 5.15 -39.70 -5.74
CA THR A 167 4.89 -40.35 -4.46
C THR A 167 5.81 -39.75 -3.40
N LYS A 168 5.37 -39.80 -2.14
CA LYS A 168 6.19 -39.44 -0.99
C LYS A 168 5.92 -40.43 0.13
N VAL A 169 6.98 -41.07 0.61
CA VAL A 169 6.93 -42.02 1.73
C VAL A 169 7.36 -41.27 2.99
N MET A 170 6.54 -41.31 4.04
CA MET A 170 6.82 -40.65 5.32
C MET A 170 6.90 -41.70 6.42
N THR A 171 7.89 -41.62 7.30
CA THR A 171 8.05 -42.50 8.46
C THR A 171 7.28 -41.98 9.67
N LEU A 172 6.78 -42.87 10.53
CA LEU A 172 6.06 -42.51 11.75
C LEU A 172 7.02 -41.86 12.78
N GLU A 173 6.74 -40.62 13.18
CA GLU A 173 7.45 -39.84 14.21
C GLU A 173 6.83 -40.03 15.60
N SER A 174 5.49 -40.13 15.68
CA SER A 174 4.79 -40.42 16.95
C SER A 174 3.40 -41.03 16.73
N GLY A 175 3.12 -42.13 17.42
CA GLY A 175 1.86 -42.89 17.38
C GLY A 175 2.10 -44.30 17.89
N GLN A 176 1.06 -45.05 18.28
CA GLN A 176 1.23 -46.47 18.58
C GLN A 176 1.30 -47.26 17.25
N PRO A 177 2.24 -48.21 17.08
CA PRO A 177 2.36 -49.01 15.86
C PRO A 177 1.13 -49.89 15.57
N SER A 178 0.33 -50.20 16.58
CA SER A 178 -0.94 -50.95 16.44
C SER A 178 -2.02 -50.15 15.71
N ASP A 179 -2.03 -48.83 15.88
CA ASP A 179 -3.06 -47.93 15.33
C ASP A 179 -2.55 -47.12 14.11
N CYS A 180 -1.24 -47.18 13.85
CA CYS A 180 -0.55 -46.36 12.86
C CYS A 180 0.40 -47.21 12.02
N GLU A 181 0.25 -47.11 10.69
CA GLU A 181 1.24 -47.68 9.76
C GLU A 181 2.63 -47.07 10.03
N MET A 182 3.69 -47.90 10.03
CA MET A 182 5.06 -47.40 10.24
C MET A 182 5.51 -46.45 9.13
N THR A 183 5.01 -46.64 7.90
CA THR A 183 5.27 -45.76 6.77
C THR A 183 3.97 -45.41 6.08
N LYS A 184 3.77 -44.11 5.81
CA LYS A 184 2.62 -43.62 5.05
C LYS A 184 3.08 -43.16 3.68
N ARG A 185 2.52 -43.79 2.64
CA ARG A 185 2.68 -43.32 1.25
C ARG A 185 1.61 -42.29 0.92
N THR A 186 2.00 -41.23 0.21
CA THR A 186 1.08 -40.20 -0.29
C THR A 186 1.39 -39.91 -1.74
N GLU A 187 0.39 -40.03 -2.59
CA GLU A 187 0.47 -39.67 -4.01
C GLU A 187 -0.05 -38.25 -4.23
N LYS A 188 0.55 -37.55 -5.19
CA LYS A 188 0.01 -36.29 -5.69
C LYS A 188 0.24 -36.21 -7.19
N ALA A 189 -0.78 -35.79 -7.94
CA ALA A 189 -0.62 -35.44 -9.34
C ALA A 189 0.50 -34.41 -9.51
N CYS A 190 1.33 -34.60 -10.53
CA CYS A 190 2.34 -33.61 -10.87
C CYS A 190 1.63 -32.33 -11.33
N LYS A 191 2.26 -31.18 -11.10
CA LYS A 191 1.68 -29.91 -11.53
C LYS A 191 1.76 -29.83 -13.05
N THR A 192 0.70 -30.22 -13.73
CA THR A 192 0.48 -29.83 -15.13
C THR A 192 0.02 -28.37 -15.15
N ASP A 193 0.51 -27.56 -16.09
CA ASP A 193 0.30 -26.10 -16.18
C ASP A 193 -1.16 -25.64 -16.42
N ARG A 194 -2.16 -26.53 -16.31
CA ARG A 194 -3.57 -26.24 -16.63
C ARG A 194 -4.39 -25.62 -15.48
N GLY A 195 -3.78 -25.27 -14.35
CA GLY A 195 -4.47 -24.75 -13.16
C GLY A 195 -4.44 -23.24 -12.91
N ALA A 196 -3.92 -22.42 -13.83
CA ALA A 196 -3.61 -21.00 -13.60
C ALA A 196 -4.81 -20.02 -13.64
N ASN A 197 -6.03 -20.45 -13.30
CA ASN A 197 -7.21 -19.57 -13.34
C ASN A 197 -7.92 -19.34 -11.99
N ARG A 198 -7.23 -19.57 -10.86
CA ARG A 198 -7.68 -19.07 -9.56
C ARG A 198 -6.70 -18.03 -9.04
N LYS A 199 -7.11 -16.77 -9.12
CA LYS A 199 -6.48 -15.55 -8.56
C LYS A 199 -5.72 -15.83 -7.25
N GLU A 200 -4.43 -16.14 -7.33
CA GLU A 200 -3.56 -16.14 -6.15
C GLU A 200 -2.66 -14.91 -6.17
N LYS A 201 -3.20 -13.91 -5.48
CA LYS A 201 -2.53 -12.73 -4.96
C LYS A 201 -1.19 -13.15 -4.35
N CYS A 202 -0.07 -12.77 -4.96
CA CYS A 202 1.26 -12.99 -4.40
C CYS A 202 1.31 -12.51 -2.94
N ARG A 203 1.31 -13.45 -2.00
CA ARG A 203 1.73 -13.20 -0.62
C ARG A 203 3.25 -13.26 -0.62
N TYR A 204 3.85 -12.12 -0.37
CA TYR A 204 5.30 -11.97 -0.21
C TYR A 204 5.74 -12.76 1.03
N ASP A 205 6.36 -13.91 0.86
CA ASP A 205 7.14 -14.53 1.93
C ASP A 205 8.52 -13.86 1.97
N ARG A 206 8.93 -13.42 3.17
CA ARG A 206 10.06 -12.52 3.40
C ARG A 206 11.33 -13.28 3.81
N ARG A 207 11.41 -14.60 3.54
CA ARG A 207 12.45 -15.44 4.15
C ARG A 207 13.21 -16.44 3.29
N SER A 208 12.95 -16.60 2.00
CA SER A 208 13.81 -17.44 1.14
C SER A 208 14.66 -16.59 0.20
N VAL A 209 15.96 -16.58 0.46
CA VAL A 209 17.01 -16.10 -0.45
C VAL A 209 17.45 -17.30 -1.28
N THR A 210 16.98 -17.38 -2.51
CA THR A 210 17.68 -17.87 -3.71
C THR A 210 16.84 -17.47 -4.91
N TRP A 211 17.47 -16.77 -5.86
CA TRP A 211 16.84 -16.22 -7.06
C TRP A 211 17.51 -16.91 -8.23
N SER A 212 17.02 -18.08 -8.62
CA SER A 212 17.69 -18.82 -9.69
C SER A 212 16.86 -19.84 -10.48
N GLU A 213 15.59 -20.11 -10.17
CA GLU A 213 14.83 -21.12 -10.95
C GLU A 213 13.41 -20.67 -11.26
N CYS A 214 13.30 -19.64 -12.10
CA CYS A 214 12.05 -19.28 -12.76
C CYS A 214 12.32 -18.63 -14.13
N GLU A 215 13.33 -19.12 -14.86
CA GLU A 215 13.81 -18.49 -16.10
C GLU A 215 13.68 -19.36 -17.36
N SER A 216 13.28 -20.63 -17.25
CA SER A 216 13.41 -21.55 -18.41
C SER A 216 12.10 -21.96 -19.11
N SER A 217 10.92 -21.57 -18.63
CA SER A 217 9.63 -21.96 -19.28
C SER A 217 8.84 -20.78 -19.87
N ASN A 218 9.43 -19.58 -19.90
CA ASN A 218 8.76 -18.34 -20.32
C ASN A 218 9.23 -17.81 -21.69
N GLN A 219 9.96 -18.59 -22.49
CA GLN A 219 10.51 -18.09 -23.76
C GLN A 219 9.53 -18.16 -24.94
N GLU A 220 8.78 -19.25 -25.17
CA GLU A 220 8.00 -19.37 -26.42
C GLU A 220 6.62 -18.69 -26.43
N LYS A 221 5.96 -18.47 -25.29
CA LYS A 221 4.65 -17.77 -25.28
C LYS A 221 4.73 -16.25 -25.08
N ASN A 222 5.95 -15.70 -25.02
CA ASN A 222 6.19 -14.28 -24.80
C ASN A 222 6.66 -13.54 -26.06
N GLU A 223 6.68 -14.13 -27.26
CA GLU A 223 7.06 -13.36 -28.45
C GLU A 223 5.91 -12.46 -28.95
N ASP A 224 4.70 -13.00 -29.11
CA ASP A 224 3.57 -12.19 -29.62
C ASP A 224 3.05 -11.11 -28.66
N ARG A 225 3.20 -11.31 -27.34
CA ARG A 225 2.69 -10.35 -26.32
C ARG A 225 3.74 -9.38 -25.78
N ARG A 226 5.02 -9.60 -26.09
CA ARG A 226 6.11 -8.73 -25.64
C ARG A 226 6.41 -7.63 -26.65
N GLU A 227 6.05 -7.78 -27.93
CA GLU A 227 6.18 -6.69 -28.91
C GLU A 227 5.39 -5.42 -28.54
N GLU A 228 4.19 -5.53 -27.94
CA GLU A 228 3.40 -4.33 -27.58
C GLU A 228 3.88 -3.60 -26.31
N SER A 229 4.68 -4.25 -25.46
CA SER A 229 5.10 -3.68 -24.16
C SER A 229 6.61 -3.44 -24.01
N SER A 230 7.47 -4.05 -24.83
CA SER A 230 8.89 -3.68 -24.97
C SER A 230 9.19 -2.77 -26.15
N GLY A 231 8.18 -2.36 -26.92
CA GLY A 231 8.34 -1.36 -27.98
C GLY A 231 8.99 -0.08 -27.43
N LYS A 232 10.21 0.19 -27.86
CA LYS A 232 10.95 1.45 -27.65
C LYS A 232 10.13 2.61 -28.22
N LYS A 233 9.10 3.06 -27.48
CA LYS A 233 8.26 4.19 -27.91
C LYS A 233 9.11 5.45 -27.85
N CYS A 234 9.51 5.92 -29.01
CA CYS A 234 10.15 7.20 -29.22
C CYS A 234 9.33 8.28 -28.49
N ARG A 235 10.01 9.01 -27.61
CA ARG A 235 9.36 9.96 -26.70
C ARG A 235 9.40 11.34 -27.33
N TYR A 236 8.31 11.75 -27.96
CA TYR A 236 8.17 13.09 -28.54
C TYR A 236 7.70 14.09 -27.49
N ASP A 237 8.20 15.33 -27.54
CA ASP A 237 7.74 16.36 -26.63
C ASP A 237 6.34 16.84 -27.02
N ARG A 238 5.33 16.50 -26.22
CA ARG A 238 3.94 16.92 -26.49
C ARG A 238 3.73 18.43 -26.47
N ARG A 239 4.66 19.20 -25.89
CA ARG A 239 4.59 20.66 -25.87
C ARG A 239 5.25 21.30 -27.09
N SER A 240 6.13 20.61 -27.82
CA SER A 240 6.71 21.15 -29.05
C SER A 240 5.71 21.09 -30.21
N GLY A 241 5.81 22.04 -31.13
CA GLY A 241 4.93 22.19 -32.30
C GLY A 241 3.64 22.97 -32.02
N THR A 242 3.22 23.76 -33.00
CA THR A 242 1.89 24.38 -33.09
C THR A 242 0.96 23.46 -33.90
N TRP A 243 -0.35 23.53 -33.62
CA TRP A 243 -1.33 22.87 -34.47
C TRP A 243 -1.50 23.68 -35.75
N SER A 244 -1.60 23.02 -36.90
CA SER A 244 -2.03 23.65 -38.14
C SER A 244 -3.46 24.20 -38.01
N THR A 245 -3.81 25.10 -38.93
CA THR A 245 -5.22 25.41 -39.20
C THR A 245 -5.96 24.14 -39.62
N CYS A 246 -7.27 24.11 -39.40
CA CYS A 246 -8.11 22.99 -39.82
C CYS A 246 -8.22 23.02 -41.35
N ASP A 247 -7.94 21.89 -41.97
CA ASP A 247 -8.20 21.70 -43.39
C ASP A 247 -9.72 21.58 -43.59
N PRO A 248 -10.33 22.46 -44.43
CA PRO A 248 -11.78 22.49 -44.62
C PRO A 248 -12.33 21.23 -45.30
N THR A 249 -11.51 20.50 -46.07
CA THR A 249 -11.95 19.30 -46.79
C THR A 249 -11.92 18.06 -45.91
N THR A 250 -10.91 17.94 -45.05
CA THR A 250 -10.69 16.74 -44.24
C THR A 250 -11.14 16.88 -42.78
N ASN A 251 -11.53 18.08 -42.35
CA ASN A 251 -11.92 18.42 -40.97
C ASN A 251 -10.90 17.97 -39.91
N LYS A 252 -9.63 17.99 -40.29
CA LYS A 252 -8.49 17.54 -39.49
C LYS A 252 -7.48 18.65 -39.38
N ARG A 253 -6.75 18.64 -38.26
CA ARG A 253 -5.55 19.45 -38.09
C ARG A 253 -4.39 18.59 -37.66
N MET A 254 -3.21 19.01 -38.05
CA MET A 254 -1.96 18.28 -37.79
C MET A 254 -1.07 19.04 -36.84
N LYS A 255 -0.27 18.32 -36.07
CA LYS A 255 0.77 18.89 -35.22
C LYS A 255 2.03 18.06 -35.32
N VAL A 256 3.12 18.69 -35.78
CA VAL A 256 4.44 18.07 -35.83
C VAL A 256 5.13 18.26 -34.48
N MET A 257 5.42 17.16 -33.79
CA MET A 257 6.17 17.17 -32.55
C MET A 257 7.60 16.74 -32.80
N THR A 258 8.54 17.39 -32.13
CA THR A 258 9.97 17.01 -32.16
C THR A 258 10.27 15.93 -31.13
N LEU A 259 11.22 15.06 -31.47
CA LEU A 259 11.74 14.04 -30.56
C LEU A 259 12.36 14.73 -29.35
N LYS A 260 12.04 14.26 -28.15
CA LYS A 260 12.60 14.80 -26.92
C LYS A 260 14.07 14.37 -26.87
N SER A 261 15.00 15.30 -27.10
CA SER A 261 16.43 15.04 -27.02
C SER A 261 16.77 14.48 -25.63
N GLY A 262 17.21 13.24 -25.62
CA GLY A 262 17.39 12.44 -24.42
C GLY A 262 17.37 10.98 -24.82
N GLN A 263 18.58 10.46 -25.08
CA GLN A 263 19.03 9.09 -25.36
C GLN A 263 17.97 7.97 -25.48
N PRO A 264 18.15 7.03 -26.43
CA PRO A 264 17.29 5.85 -26.53
C PRO A 264 17.17 5.20 -25.16
N SER A 265 15.92 4.97 -24.75
CA SER A 265 15.51 4.47 -23.44
C SER A 265 16.24 3.17 -23.06
N SER A 266 17.45 3.28 -22.52
CA SER A 266 18.06 2.24 -21.72
C SER A 266 17.32 2.22 -20.39
N TYR A 267 16.61 1.12 -20.16
CA TYR A 267 16.23 0.60 -18.85
C TYR A 267 15.80 1.63 -17.79
N ARG A 268 14.47 1.85 -17.69
CA ARG A 268 13.81 2.36 -16.47
C ARG A 268 13.86 1.38 -15.28
N GLY A 269 14.93 0.58 -15.17
CA GLY A 269 15.20 -0.36 -14.08
C GLY A 269 16.57 -0.19 -13.42
N ALA A 270 17.54 0.49 -14.06
CA ALA A 270 18.96 0.36 -13.69
C ALA A 270 19.62 1.65 -13.16
N ASN A 271 18.91 2.45 -12.37
CA ASN A 271 19.55 3.57 -11.64
C ASN A 271 19.10 3.68 -10.18
N ARG A 272 18.85 2.54 -9.54
CA ARG A 272 19.28 2.43 -8.15
C ARG A 272 20.78 2.21 -8.21
N LYS A 273 21.58 3.27 -8.01
CA LYS A 273 23.00 3.11 -7.64
C LYS A 273 23.04 1.93 -6.66
N GLN A 274 23.67 0.82 -7.05
CA GLN A 274 23.75 -0.34 -6.18
C GLN A 274 24.53 0.12 -4.96
N LYS A 275 23.81 0.45 -3.88
CA LYS A 275 24.42 0.95 -2.67
C LYS A 275 25.17 -0.22 -2.05
N CYS A 276 26.49 -0.09 -1.91
CA CYS A 276 27.33 -1.03 -1.19
C CYS A 276 26.67 -1.39 0.14
N ARG A 277 26.42 -2.69 0.35
CA ARG A 277 25.79 -3.20 1.56
C ARG A 277 26.86 -3.76 2.48
N TYR A 278 26.98 -3.16 3.66
CA TYR A 278 27.87 -3.59 4.72
C TYR A 278 27.11 -4.36 5.80
N ASP A 279 27.75 -5.33 6.46
CA ASP A 279 27.15 -6.00 7.60
C ASP A 279 27.13 -5.08 8.82
N ARG A 280 25.92 -4.70 9.23
CA ARG A 280 25.69 -3.82 10.38
C ARG A 280 25.48 -4.59 11.68
N ARG A 281 25.15 -5.89 11.62
CA ARG A 281 24.67 -6.67 12.77
C ARG A 281 25.79 -7.34 13.55
N SER A 282 26.89 -7.71 12.91
CA SER A 282 27.98 -8.48 13.52
C SER A 282 29.03 -7.65 14.25
N VAL A 283 28.99 -6.32 14.14
CA VAL A 283 30.09 -5.47 14.62
C VAL A 283 29.62 -4.58 15.78
N THR A 284 30.32 -4.62 16.92
CA THR A 284 30.11 -3.74 18.08
C THR A 284 30.77 -2.37 17.85
N TRP A 285 30.34 -1.34 18.59
CA TRP A 285 31.07 -0.07 18.58
C TRP A 285 32.35 -0.22 19.42
N SER A 286 33.41 0.49 19.07
CA SER A 286 34.57 0.64 19.93
C SER A 286 34.18 1.28 21.26
N GLU A 287 35.07 1.15 22.24
CA GLU A 287 35.02 1.97 23.44
C GLU A 287 35.12 3.45 23.10
N CYS A 288 34.63 4.28 24.01
CA CYS A 288 34.66 5.72 23.81
C CYS A 288 36.06 6.25 24.10
N ASP A 289 36.66 6.93 23.13
CA ASP A 289 37.90 7.65 23.36
C ASP A 289 37.65 8.81 24.35
N PRO A 290 38.38 8.85 25.48
CA PRO A 290 38.16 9.85 26.53
C PRO A 290 38.50 11.28 26.09
N VAL A 291 39.40 11.45 25.12
CA VAL A 291 39.85 12.76 24.63
C VAL A 291 38.90 13.27 23.54
N THR A 292 38.63 12.45 22.53
CA THR A 292 37.82 12.88 21.38
C THR A 292 36.32 12.75 21.60
N LYS A 293 35.88 12.07 22.68
CA LYS A 293 34.48 11.75 22.99
C LYS A 293 33.75 11.08 21.81
N LYS A 294 34.50 10.34 20.99
CA LYS A 294 34.02 9.66 19.79
C LYS A 294 34.26 8.17 19.92
N LYS A 295 33.40 7.40 19.26
CA LYS A 295 33.57 5.96 19.10
C LYS A 295 33.38 5.60 17.64
N THR A 296 34.14 4.60 17.20
CA THR A 296 34.19 4.17 15.81
C THR A 296 33.63 2.76 15.69
N LYS A 297 33.19 2.41 14.49
CA LYS A 297 32.74 1.07 14.15
C LYS A 297 33.10 0.77 12.71
N VAL A 298 33.83 -0.31 12.49
CA VAL A 298 34.28 -0.76 11.17
C VAL A 298 33.35 -1.86 10.66
N MET A 299 32.62 -1.62 9.59
CA MET A 299 31.71 -2.62 9.00
C MET A 299 32.35 -3.27 7.78
N THR A 300 32.24 -4.59 7.66
CA THR A 300 32.72 -5.34 6.49
C THR A 300 31.66 -5.40 5.39
N LEU A 301 32.11 -5.41 4.14
CA LEU A 301 31.24 -5.53 2.97
C LEU A 301 30.59 -6.92 2.93
N LYS A 302 29.31 -7.00 2.56
CA LYS A 302 28.63 -8.30 2.40
C LYS A 302 29.16 -9.06 1.17
N PRO A 303 29.22 -10.40 1.19
CA PRO A 303 29.58 -11.18 0.01
C PRO A 303 28.59 -10.92 -1.14
N GLY A 304 29.08 -10.94 -2.38
CA GLY A 304 28.28 -10.69 -3.59
C GLY A 304 27.98 -9.22 -3.87
N GLN A 305 28.89 -8.30 -3.51
CA GLN A 305 28.80 -6.87 -3.84
C GLN A 305 29.71 -6.51 -5.03
N PRO A 306 29.39 -5.45 -5.81
CA PRO A 306 30.19 -5.06 -6.97
C PRO A 306 31.61 -4.60 -6.56
N SER A 307 32.58 -4.81 -7.45
CA SER A 307 34.03 -4.56 -7.22
C SER A 307 34.40 -3.10 -6.93
N GLY A 308 33.49 -2.14 -7.17
CA GLY A 308 33.68 -0.72 -6.84
C GLY A 308 33.35 -0.32 -5.40
N CYS A 309 33.16 -1.28 -4.49
CA CYS A 309 32.85 -1.03 -3.09
C CYS A 309 34.08 -1.24 -2.20
N GLU A 310 34.36 -0.30 -1.30
CA GLU A 310 35.39 -0.47 -0.26
C GLU A 310 35.07 -1.71 0.60
N GLN A 311 36.09 -2.53 0.89
CA GLN A 311 35.95 -3.78 1.65
C GLN A 311 35.49 -3.53 3.10
N THR A 312 35.90 -2.40 3.67
CA THR A 312 35.50 -1.97 5.01
C THR A 312 34.99 -0.54 4.97
N LYS A 313 34.07 -0.22 5.87
CA LYS A 313 33.54 1.13 6.03
C LYS A 313 33.51 1.53 7.49
N THR A 314 34.24 2.58 7.83
CA THR A 314 34.27 3.14 9.19
C THR A 314 33.12 4.13 9.37
N MET A 315 32.40 3.99 10.48
CA MET A 315 31.45 4.99 10.96
C MET A 315 31.92 5.53 12.30
N GLU A 316 31.85 6.85 12.43
CA GLU A 316 32.16 7.56 13.66
C GLU A 316 30.89 8.11 14.29
N LYS A 317 30.83 8.08 15.62
CA LYS A 317 29.71 8.66 16.37
C LYS A 317 30.21 9.24 17.69
N THR A 318 29.67 10.40 18.09
CA THR A 318 29.90 10.96 19.42
C THR A 318 29.30 10.07 20.52
N CYS A 319 30.08 9.86 21.56
CA CYS A 319 29.63 9.27 22.81
C CYS A 319 28.74 10.28 23.56
N GLY A 320 27.74 9.80 24.30
CA GLY A 320 26.87 10.67 25.12
C GLY A 320 25.62 11.23 24.44
N SER A 321 25.44 11.12 23.10
CA SER A 321 24.24 11.73 22.44
C SER A 321 22.97 10.86 22.40
N ARG A 322 22.97 9.69 23.05
CA ARG A 322 21.73 8.91 23.22
C ARG A 322 21.60 8.49 24.66
N ASN A 323 20.66 9.17 25.31
CA ASN A 323 20.24 8.98 26.69
C ASN A 323 21.34 9.40 27.68
N THR A 324 21.35 10.68 28.04
CA THR A 324 21.49 11.02 29.46
C THR A 324 20.41 10.22 30.19
N ALA A 325 20.77 9.01 30.63
CA ALA A 325 19.87 8.12 31.33
C ALA A 325 19.44 8.84 32.62
N GLY A 326 18.25 9.44 32.61
CA GLY A 326 17.68 10.15 33.75
C GLY A 326 17.29 11.62 33.53
N CYS A 327 17.88 12.32 32.54
CA CYS A 327 17.57 13.74 32.32
C CYS A 327 16.26 13.91 31.53
N LYS A 328 15.17 14.17 32.24
CA LYS A 328 13.87 14.52 31.66
C LYS A 328 13.80 16.04 31.53
N TYR A 329 13.43 16.51 30.34
CA TYR A 329 13.24 17.93 30.08
C TYR A 329 11.76 18.21 29.79
N GLU A 330 11.17 19.18 30.47
CA GLU A 330 9.88 19.75 30.14
C GLU A 330 10.07 20.85 29.11
N ARG A 331 9.24 20.78 28.08
CA ARG A 331 9.27 21.73 26.98
C ARG A 331 8.23 22.79 27.24
N GLN A 332 8.67 24.00 27.54
CA GLN A 332 7.80 25.17 27.61
C GLN A 332 7.92 25.96 26.31
N ALA A 333 6.82 26.53 25.85
CA ALA A 333 6.80 27.40 24.69
C ALA A 333 6.24 28.75 25.14
N SER A 334 6.97 29.83 24.83
CA SER A 334 6.47 31.18 25.04
C SER A 334 5.23 31.45 24.18
N ASP A 335 4.55 32.52 24.51
CA ASP A 335 3.56 33.12 23.63
C ASP A 335 4.19 33.51 22.29
N CYS A 336 3.32 33.59 21.29
CA CYS A 336 3.73 33.97 19.95
C CYS A 336 3.86 35.49 19.87
N VAL A 337 5.07 35.97 19.64
CA VAL A 337 5.35 37.38 19.37
C VAL A 337 6.05 37.43 18.00
N ASP A 338 5.59 38.28 17.10
CA ASP A 338 6.17 38.46 15.76
C ASP A 338 6.35 37.17 14.94
N ASN A 339 5.32 36.31 14.93
CA ASN A 339 5.32 35.00 14.25
C ASN A 339 6.43 34.05 14.72
N LYS A 340 7.09 34.32 15.84
CA LYS A 340 8.09 33.45 16.47
C LYS A 340 7.68 33.12 17.89
N LYS A 341 8.13 31.96 18.36
CA LYS A 341 8.03 31.58 19.77
C LYS A 341 9.30 30.88 20.20
N THR A 342 9.69 31.14 21.43
CA THR A 342 10.87 30.55 22.04
C THR A 342 10.47 29.26 22.74
N ILE A 343 11.22 28.20 22.48
CA ILE A 343 11.03 26.91 23.14
C ILE A 343 12.19 26.73 24.12
N SER A 344 11.89 26.81 25.40
CA SER A 344 12.79 26.47 26.49
C SER A 344 12.63 25.01 26.89
N PHE A 345 13.68 24.44 27.47
CA PHE A 345 13.71 23.07 27.96
C PHE A 345 14.20 23.09 29.41
N ASN A 346 13.28 22.99 30.35
CA ASN A 346 13.61 22.96 31.78
C ASN A 346 13.86 21.52 32.20
N ILE A 347 14.82 21.29 33.10
CA ILE A 347 15.10 19.95 33.62
C ILE A 347 14.04 19.63 34.69
N VAL A 348 13.30 18.53 34.50
CA VAL A 348 12.23 18.06 35.40
C VAL A 348 12.76 16.99 36.35
N SER A 349 13.67 16.16 35.85
CA SER A 349 14.33 15.12 36.64
C SER A 349 15.70 14.84 36.05
N GLY A 350 16.67 14.50 36.90
CA GLY A 350 18.05 14.20 36.54
C GLY A 350 19.04 14.92 37.47
N GLY A 351 20.24 14.38 37.63
CA GLY A 351 21.29 14.95 38.49
C GLY A 351 21.83 16.29 37.97
N ALA A 352 22.69 16.95 38.77
CA ALA A 352 23.29 18.24 38.45
C ALA A 352 24.06 18.24 37.11
N ASP A 353 24.49 17.07 36.63
CA ASP A 353 25.21 16.87 35.37
C ASP A 353 24.33 16.94 34.11
N CYS A 354 23.04 17.22 34.24
CA CYS A 354 22.16 17.34 33.07
C CYS A 354 22.53 18.57 32.23
N PRO A 355 22.93 18.40 30.95
CA PRO A 355 23.34 19.53 30.13
C PRO A 355 22.15 20.48 29.89
N ARG A 356 22.36 21.77 30.15
CA ARG A 356 21.37 22.82 29.86
C ARG A 356 21.18 22.91 28.35
N LYS A 357 19.93 22.86 27.90
CA LYS A 357 19.58 23.00 26.48
C LYS A 357 19.29 24.45 26.18
N GLU A 358 19.96 25.01 25.17
CA GLU A 358 19.70 26.36 24.71
C GLU A 358 18.26 26.50 24.17
N PRO A 359 17.59 27.63 24.47
CA PRO A 359 16.28 27.94 23.91
C PRO A 359 16.33 27.98 22.38
N LYS A 360 15.27 27.50 21.73
CA LYS A 360 15.18 27.52 20.26
C LYS A 360 14.00 28.35 19.80
N GLU A 361 14.27 29.35 18.96
CA GLU A 361 13.21 30.05 18.24
C GLU A 361 12.57 29.12 17.20
N LYS A 362 11.23 29.09 17.17
CA LYS A 362 10.48 28.44 16.10
C LYS A 362 9.38 29.36 15.59
N PRO A 363 9.10 29.33 14.29
CA PRO A 363 7.96 30.06 13.75
C PRO A 363 6.66 29.52 14.35
N CYS A 364 5.81 30.43 14.79
CA CYS A 364 4.45 30.14 15.15
C CYS A 364 3.72 29.58 13.91
N GLY A 365 3.01 28.46 14.05
CA GLY A 365 2.09 27.99 13.02
C GLY A 365 2.56 26.94 12.01
N ARG A 366 3.83 26.48 12.00
CA ARG A 366 4.24 25.34 11.12
C ARG A 366 3.86 23.94 11.61
N GLY A 367 3.07 23.82 12.69
CA GLY A 367 2.63 22.53 13.24
C GLY A 367 1.21 22.09 12.87
N GLY A 368 0.40 22.96 12.26
CA GLY A 368 -1.06 22.75 12.21
C GLY A 368 -1.77 23.20 10.95
N ARG A 369 -1.15 24.02 10.08
CA ARG A 369 -1.66 24.28 8.72
C ARG A 369 -1.38 23.07 7.82
N ASN A 370 -2.16 22.04 8.13
CA ASN A 370 -3.00 21.35 7.19
C ASN A 370 -2.25 20.38 6.25
N ARG A 371 -1.58 19.39 6.85
CA ARG A 371 -1.32 18.09 6.19
C ARG A 371 -2.60 17.53 5.54
N LYS A 372 -3.79 17.89 6.06
CA LYS A 372 -5.09 17.61 5.47
C LYS A 372 -5.41 18.45 4.24
N GLU A 373 -5.11 19.74 4.21
CA GLU A 373 -5.33 20.61 3.04
C GLU A 373 -4.34 20.30 1.92
N LYS A 374 -3.05 20.12 2.23
CA LYS A 374 -2.09 19.59 1.24
C LYS A 374 -2.49 18.20 0.71
N LYS A 375 -3.15 17.38 1.53
CA LYS A 375 -3.70 16.08 1.10
C LYS A 375 -5.00 16.25 0.30
N ALA A 376 -5.83 17.22 0.63
CA ALA A 376 -7.05 17.56 -0.08
C ALA A 376 -6.73 18.17 -1.45
N GLU A 377 -5.78 19.10 -1.53
CA GLU A 377 -5.27 19.70 -2.77
C GLU A 377 -4.63 18.66 -3.68
N ARG A 378 -3.78 17.77 -3.12
CA ARG A 378 -3.24 16.62 -3.88
C ARG A 378 -4.34 15.68 -4.38
N LYS A 379 -5.42 15.50 -3.61
CA LYS A 379 -6.56 14.65 -4.01
C LYS A 379 -7.43 15.35 -5.06
N ALA A 380 -7.63 16.66 -4.95
CA ALA A 380 -8.34 17.49 -5.93
C ALA A 380 -7.61 17.46 -7.28
N ARG A 381 -6.30 17.74 -7.30
CA ARG A 381 -5.47 17.64 -8.52
C ARG A 381 -5.49 16.24 -9.13
N ARG A 382 -5.56 15.19 -8.30
CA ARG A 382 -5.65 13.80 -8.80
C ARG A 382 -7.02 13.50 -9.43
N ASN A 383 -8.11 13.98 -8.84
CA ASN A 383 -9.45 13.82 -9.38
C ASN A 383 -9.64 14.64 -10.66
N GLU A 384 -9.12 15.86 -10.71
CA GLU A 384 -9.16 16.71 -11.89
C GLU A 384 -8.45 16.05 -13.08
N ARG A 385 -7.25 15.48 -12.86
CA ARG A 385 -6.55 14.66 -13.88
C ARG A 385 -7.30 13.40 -14.29
N ARG A 386 -8.14 12.84 -13.42
CA ARG A 386 -8.95 11.65 -13.72
C ARG A 386 -10.17 12.02 -14.57
N ASN A 387 -10.84 13.11 -14.21
CA ASN A 387 -11.98 13.64 -14.99
C ASN A 387 -11.54 14.09 -16.38
N GLN A 388 -10.38 14.74 -16.50
CA GLN A 388 -9.80 15.09 -17.81
C GLN A 388 -9.47 13.88 -18.68
N ARG A 389 -9.19 12.70 -18.10
CA ARG A 389 -8.97 11.45 -18.86
C ARG A 389 -10.27 10.77 -19.26
N ASN A 390 -11.26 10.75 -18.36
CA ASN A 390 -12.55 10.11 -18.64
C ASN A 390 -13.37 10.89 -19.67
N ASN A 391 -13.33 12.22 -19.65
CA ASN A 391 -14.00 13.06 -20.65
C ASN A 391 -13.26 13.12 -21.99
N GLY A 392 -12.08 12.51 -22.10
CA GLY A 392 -11.32 12.42 -23.34
C GLY A 392 -11.45 11.08 -24.08
N GLY A 393 -12.35 10.19 -23.63
CA GLY A 393 -12.58 8.87 -24.22
C GLY A 393 -14.04 8.58 -24.61
N GLN A 394 -14.89 9.61 -24.62
CA GLN A 394 -16.20 9.57 -25.27
C GLN A 394 -16.18 10.61 -26.40
N SER A 395 -15.51 10.24 -27.48
CA SER A 395 -15.67 10.79 -28.82
C SER A 395 -15.27 9.69 -29.77
#